data_AF-A0A7U4J889-F1
#
_entry.id   AF-A0A7U4J889-F1
#
_cell.length_a   1.000
_cell.length_b   1.000
_cell.length_c   1.000
_cell.angle_alpha   90.00
_cell.angle_beta   90.00
_cell.angle_gamma   90.00
#
_symmetry.space_group_name_H-M   'P 1'
#
loop_
_entity.id
_entity.type
_entity.pdbx_description
1 polymer ?
#
loop_
_entity_poly.entity_id
_entity_poly.type
_entity_poly.pdbx_seq_one_letter_code
_entity_poly.pdbx_strand_id
1 'polypeptide(L)'
;MAVQSFNGLGWFLCGAIIAPGCYLVNSHGAAEQARLNATKYAILQAQKDIRSLETEFNTRANLVQLERWSGGEGLALAPAAPEQYLAGESALASLGQTPDVQVASLVVPVAATPVQTAAATVAPGPNPGQTPPREAVAAKRVAQQDRELHKLMKKADRQAVAMVERGVLSASTIDDLQKLAKREKLALR
;
A
#
# COMPACT_ATOMS: atom_id res chain seq x y z
N MET A 1 -38.50 21.51 66.52
CA MET A 1 -37.03 21.29 66.54
C MET A 1 -36.52 20.27 65.52
N ALA A 2 -37.22 19.17 65.21
CA ALA A 2 -36.64 18.09 64.37
C ALA A 2 -36.45 18.37 62.86
N VAL A 3 -36.96 19.47 62.31
CA VAL A 3 -36.96 19.72 60.84
C VAL A 3 -35.61 20.24 60.32
N GLN A 4 -34.89 21.06 61.10
CA GLN A 4 -33.68 21.76 60.62
C GLN A 4 -32.44 20.85 60.49
N SER A 5 -32.42 19.68 61.15
CA SER A 5 -31.32 18.72 61.04
C SER A 5 -31.29 17.98 59.69
N PHE A 6 -32.45 17.81 59.03
CA PHE A 6 -32.54 17.17 57.72
C PHE A 6 -31.82 17.95 56.60
N ASN A 7 -31.67 19.27 56.75
CA ASN A 7 -30.97 20.12 55.77
C ASN A 7 -29.51 19.69 55.58
N GLY A 8 -28.81 19.35 56.67
CA GLY A 8 -27.44 18.85 56.61
C GLY A 8 -27.34 17.44 56.02
N LEU A 9 -28.30 16.56 56.36
CA LEU A 9 -28.36 15.20 55.84
C LEU A 9 -28.63 15.17 54.33
N GLY A 10 -29.49 16.06 53.82
CA GLY A 10 -29.74 16.22 52.38
C GLY A 10 -28.49 16.67 51.61
N TRP A 11 -27.70 17.59 52.17
CA TRP A 11 -26.44 18.03 51.56
C TRP A 11 -25.39 16.90 51.53
N PHE A 12 -25.28 16.13 52.62
CA PHE A 12 -24.41 14.95 52.67
C PHE A 12 -24.83 13.88 51.65
N LEU A 13 -26.13 13.58 51.55
CA LEU A 13 -26.65 12.61 50.59
C LEU A 13 -26.41 13.05 49.14
N CYS A 14 -26.53 14.34 48.85
CA CYS A 14 -26.21 14.93 47.55
C CYS A 14 -24.75 14.68 47.17
N GLY A 15 -23.81 14.99 48.08
CA GLY A 15 -22.38 14.71 47.89
C GLY A 15 -22.07 13.22 47.73
N ALA A 16 -22.73 12.36 48.51
CA ALA A 16 -22.59 10.91 48.44
C ALA A 16 -23.10 10.27 47.15
N ILE A 17 -23.98 10.94 46.40
CA ILE A 17 -24.44 10.51 45.06
C ILE A 17 -23.54 11.11 43.96
N ILE A 18 -23.16 12.39 44.08
CA ILE A 18 -22.36 13.10 43.07
C ILE A 18 -20.94 12.54 42.97
N ALA A 19 -20.26 12.27 44.10
CA ALA A 19 -18.87 11.82 44.08
C ALA A 19 -18.66 10.46 43.35
N PRO A 20 -19.48 9.41 43.59
CA PRO A 20 -19.46 8.21 42.77
C PRO A 20 -19.82 8.45 41.30
N GLY A 21 -20.75 9.36 41.01
CA GLY A 21 -21.10 9.73 39.63
C GLY A 21 -19.91 10.31 38.86
N CYS A 22 -19.21 11.28 39.45
CA CYS A 22 -17.98 11.86 38.88
C CYS A 22 -16.86 10.83 38.76
N TYR A 23 -16.71 9.91 39.73
CA TYR A 23 -15.75 8.81 39.65
C TYR A 23 -16.04 7.88 38.46
N LEU A 24 -17.29 7.45 38.29
CA LEU A 24 -17.70 6.59 37.17
C LEU A 24 -17.44 7.25 35.82
N VAL A 25 -17.84 8.51 35.63
CA VAL A 25 -17.59 9.28 34.40
C VAL A 25 -16.09 9.35 34.07
N ASN A 26 -15.24 9.60 35.07
CA ASN A 26 -13.78 9.61 34.88
C ASN A 26 -13.23 8.20 34.53
N SER A 27 -13.75 7.15 35.17
CA SER A 27 -13.35 5.76 34.91
C SER A 27 -13.71 5.26 33.51
N HIS A 28 -14.81 5.74 32.92
CA HIS A 28 -15.21 5.40 31.55
C HIS A 28 -14.16 5.88 30.53
N GLY A 29 -13.57 7.07 30.73
CA GLY A 29 -12.49 7.56 29.86
C GLY A 29 -11.25 6.66 29.87
N ALA A 30 -10.88 6.09 31.03
CA ALA A 30 -9.79 5.11 31.13
C ALA A 30 -10.12 3.79 30.40
N ALA A 31 -11.37 3.31 30.51
CA ALA A 31 -11.83 2.11 29.81
C ALA A 31 -11.86 2.29 28.28
N GLU A 32 -12.24 3.47 27.79
CA GLU A 32 -12.19 3.80 26.36
C GLU A 32 -10.75 3.95 25.84
N GLN A 33 -9.87 4.60 26.59
CA GLN A 33 -8.44 4.68 26.26
C GLN A 33 -7.79 3.29 26.19
N ALA A 34 -8.15 2.38 27.11
CA ALA A 34 -7.69 0.99 27.07
C ALA A 34 -8.16 0.26 25.80
N ARG A 35 -9.43 0.41 25.41
CA ARG A 35 -9.97 -0.14 24.15
C ARG A 35 -9.28 0.44 22.92
N LEU A 36 -9.11 1.76 22.86
CA LEU A 36 -8.40 2.43 21.76
C LEU A 36 -6.95 1.96 21.64
N ASN A 37 -6.26 1.76 22.76
CA ASN A 37 -4.88 1.26 22.74
C ASN A 37 -4.80 -0.21 22.31
N ALA A 38 -5.73 -1.08 22.74
CA ALA A 38 -5.84 -2.45 22.24
C ALA A 38 -6.01 -2.49 20.70
N THR A 39 -6.89 -1.65 20.15
CA THR A 39 -7.08 -1.53 18.68
C THR A 39 -5.81 -1.02 17.98
N LYS A 40 -5.07 -0.06 18.55
CA LYS A 40 -3.78 0.39 17.99
C LYS A 40 -2.75 -0.74 17.95
N TYR A 41 -2.65 -1.57 19.00
CA TYR A 41 -1.75 -2.72 18.99
C TYR A 41 -2.16 -3.77 17.95
N ALA A 42 -3.46 -4.03 17.77
CA ALA A 42 -3.94 -4.93 16.72
C ALA A 42 -3.60 -4.41 15.31
N ILE A 43 -3.73 -3.10 15.05
CA ILE A 43 -3.32 -2.47 13.80
C ILE A 43 -1.80 -2.60 13.57
N LEU A 44 -0.98 -2.33 14.60
CA LEU A 44 0.48 -2.47 14.50
C LEU A 44 0.94 -3.92 14.31
N GLN A 45 0.15 -4.90 14.77
CA GLN A 45 0.42 -6.30 14.49
C GLN A 45 0.06 -6.64 13.04
N ALA A 46 -1.16 -6.32 12.60
CA ALA A 46 -1.62 -6.55 11.23
C ALA A 46 -0.70 -5.89 10.18
N GLN A 47 -0.12 -4.72 10.46
CA GLN A 47 0.87 -4.07 9.59
C GLN A 47 2.18 -4.86 9.44
N LYS A 48 2.62 -5.59 10.47
CA LYS A 48 3.78 -6.50 10.37
C LYS A 48 3.41 -7.75 9.58
N ASP A 49 2.23 -8.30 9.86
CA ASP A 49 1.74 -9.52 9.21
C ASP A 49 1.56 -9.28 7.70
N ILE A 50 0.99 -8.13 7.30
CA ILE A 50 0.93 -7.66 5.91
C ILE A 50 2.34 -7.58 5.29
N ARG A 51 3.32 -6.97 5.97
CA ARG A 51 4.68 -6.87 5.44
C ARG A 51 5.35 -8.23 5.26
N SER A 52 5.10 -9.18 6.18
CA SER A 52 5.58 -10.56 6.05
C SER A 52 4.98 -11.22 4.81
N LEU A 53 3.65 -11.15 4.67
CA LEU A 53 2.92 -11.67 3.52
C LEU A 53 3.37 -11.03 2.21
N GLU A 54 3.61 -9.72 2.17
CA GLU A 54 4.15 -9.01 1.00
C GLU A 54 5.53 -9.57 0.59
N THR A 55 6.42 -9.86 1.54
CA THR A 55 7.73 -10.47 1.22
C THR A 55 7.61 -11.92 0.75
N GLU A 56 6.69 -12.71 1.30
CA GLU A 56 6.41 -14.07 0.83
C GLU A 56 5.75 -14.08 -0.56
N PHE A 57 4.81 -13.19 -0.84
CA PHE A 57 4.20 -13.08 -2.15
C PHE A 57 5.18 -12.54 -3.19
N ASN A 58 6.03 -11.57 -2.84
CA ASN A 58 7.07 -11.07 -3.74
C ASN A 58 8.06 -12.18 -4.12
N THR A 59 8.59 -12.92 -3.14
CA THR A 59 9.52 -14.03 -3.41
C THR A 59 8.87 -15.14 -4.25
N ARG A 60 7.66 -15.59 -3.92
CA ARG A 60 6.93 -16.61 -4.71
C ARG A 60 6.59 -16.13 -6.13
N ALA A 61 6.20 -14.87 -6.30
CA ALA A 61 5.94 -14.28 -7.62
C ALA A 61 7.21 -14.01 -8.44
N ASN A 62 8.35 -13.79 -7.77
CA ASN A 62 9.65 -13.68 -8.42
C ASN A 62 10.14 -15.05 -8.92
N LEU A 63 9.93 -16.14 -8.18
CA LEU A 63 10.28 -17.50 -8.65
C LEU A 63 9.60 -17.85 -9.99
N VAL A 64 8.28 -17.63 -10.11
CA VAL A 64 7.55 -17.88 -11.37
C VAL A 64 8.05 -16.99 -12.53
N GLN A 65 8.55 -15.79 -12.23
CA GLN A 65 9.20 -14.95 -13.23
C GLN A 65 10.60 -15.48 -13.60
N LEU A 66 11.42 -15.88 -12.62
CA LEU A 66 12.74 -16.47 -12.85
C LEU A 66 12.65 -17.78 -13.66
N GLU A 67 11.65 -18.64 -13.39
CA GLU A 67 11.34 -19.81 -14.22
C GLU A 67 11.02 -19.42 -15.67
N ARG A 68 10.20 -18.37 -15.87
CA ARG A 68 9.87 -17.86 -17.21
C ARG A 68 11.07 -17.26 -17.94
N TRP A 69 11.93 -16.49 -17.27
CA TRP A 69 13.14 -15.94 -17.87
C TRP A 69 14.16 -17.04 -18.19
N SER A 70 14.38 -17.97 -17.25
CA SER A 70 15.32 -19.09 -17.40
C SER A 70 14.88 -20.14 -18.43
N GLY A 71 13.57 -20.33 -18.63
CA GLY A 71 13.02 -21.27 -19.62
C GLY A 71 12.66 -20.65 -20.97
N GLY A 72 12.51 -19.32 -21.04
CA GLY A 72 12.01 -18.62 -22.23
C GLY A 72 13.08 -17.91 -23.07
N GLU A 73 13.97 -17.12 -22.44
CA GLU A 73 14.83 -16.16 -23.14
C GLU A 73 16.27 -16.13 -22.57
N GLY A 74 17.00 -17.23 -22.77
CA GLY A 74 18.47 -17.27 -22.85
C GLY A 74 19.29 -17.04 -21.58
N LEU A 75 18.71 -16.52 -20.50
CA LEU A 75 19.41 -16.33 -19.22
C LEU A 75 19.55 -17.66 -18.46
N ALA A 76 20.61 -18.39 -18.79
CA ALA A 76 21.01 -19.63 -18.12
C ALA A 76 21.49 -19.39 -16.68
N LEU A 77 20.52 -19.16 -15.78
CA LEU A 77 20.70 -19.10 -14.32
C LEU A 77 20.72 -20.49 -13.66
N ALA A 78 20.62 -21.56 -14.45
CA ALA A 78 20.99 -22.89 -14.01
C ALA A 78 22.47 -22.90 -13.58
N PRO A 79 22.86 -23.65 -12.54
CA PRO A 79 24.28 -23.83 -12.22
C PRO A 79 24.98 -24.43 -13.45
N ALA A 80 26.13 -23.87 -13.82
CA ALA A 80 26.90 -24.33 -14.97
C ALA A 80 27.15 -25.84 -14.84
N ALA A 81 26.95 -26.58 -15.93
CA ALA A 81 27.20 -28.02 -15.94
C ALA A 81 28.68 -28.30 -15.56
N PRO A 82 29.02 -29.44 -14.94
CA PRO A 82 30.41 -29.79 -14.63
C PRO A 82 31.32 -29.67 -15.87
N GLU A 83 30.79 -30.04 -17.05
CA GLU A 83 31.44 -29.91 -18.37
C GLU A 83 31.83 -28.47 -18.78
N GLN A 84 31.27 -27.43 -18.13
CA GLN A 84 31.58 -26.03 -18.40
C GLN A 84 32.67 -25.45 -17.48
N TYR A 85 33.09 -26.20 -16.45
CA TYR A 85 34.22 -25.81 -15.61
C TYR A 85 35.52 -26.36 -16.20
N LEU A 86 36.49 -25.47 -16.43
CA LEU A 86 37.82 -25.84 -16.91
C LEU A 86 38.55 -26.68 -15.85
N ALA A 87 38.84 -27.95 -16.17
CA ALA A 87 39.26 -28.98 -15.21
C ALA A 87 40.70 -28.85 -14.66
N GLY A 88 41.38 -27.71 -14.83
CA GLY A 88 42.74 -27.48 -14.33
C GLY A 88 43.36 -26.15 -14.76
N GLU A 89 44.44 -25.74 -14.10
CA GLU A 89 45.09 -24.44 -14.30
C GLU A 89 45.70 -24.29 -15.69
N SER A 90 46.12 -25.39 -16.32
CA SER A 90 46.63 -25.40 -17.70
C SER A 90 45.56 -25.05 -18.74
N ALA A 91 44.31 -25.47 -18.52
CA ALA A 91 43.18 -25.11 -19.37
C ALA A 91 42.81 -23.63 -19.19
N LEU A 92 42.83 -23.13 -17.94
CA LEU A 92 42.68 -21.71 -17.64
C LEU A 92 43.79 -20.85 -18.27
N ALA A 93 45.05 -21.31 -18.24
CA ALA A 93 46.17 -20.62 -18.89
C ALA A 93 45.98 -20.51 -20.42
N SER A 94 45.42 -21.55 -21.06
CA SER A 94 45.12 -21.51 -22.49
C SER A 94 44.08 -20.44 -22.87
N LEU A 95 43.17 -20.09 -21.95
CA LEU A 95 42.17 -19.04 -22.15
C LEU A 95 42.77 -17.62 -22.18
N GLY A 96 43.94 -17.42 -21.57
CA GLY A 96 44.70 -16.16 -21.65
C GLY A 96 45.46 -15.97 -22.96
N GLN A 97 45.60 -17.04 -23.77
CA GLN A 97 46.41 -17.07 -24.98
C GLN A 97 45.52 -16.84 -26.22
N THR A 98 45.02 -15.61 -26.42
CA THR A 98 43.96 -15.30 -27.39
C THR A 98 44.32 -15.52 -28.87
N PRO A 99 43.50 -16.30 -29.60
CA PRO A 99 43.07 -15.95 -30.96
C PRO A 99 41.59 -15.52 -30.96
N ASP A 100 41.32 -14.29 -31.39
CA ASP A 100 40.01 -13.67 -31.72
C ASP A 100 38.74 -14.37 -31.17
N VAL A 101 38.55 -14.38 -29.85
CA VAL A 101 37.30 -14.80 -29.22
C VAL A 101 36.37 -13.60 -29.14
N GLN A 102 35.28 -13.61 -29.91
CA GLN A 102 34.20 -12.62 -29.78
C GLN A 102 33.48 -12.82 -28.44
N VAL A 103 33.95 -12.11 -27.42
CA VAL A 103 33.28 -12.04 -26.11
C VAL A 103 31.92 -11.37 -26.32
N ALA A 104 30.84 -12.14 -26.17
CA ALA A 104 29.50 -11.59 -26.15
C ALA A 104 29.40 -10.55 -25.03
N SER A 105 29.14 -9.29 -25.38
CA SER A 105 29.12 -8.19 -24.43
C SER A 105 27.97 -8.37 -23.44
N LEU A 106 28.30 -8.74 -22.20
CA LEU A 106 27.32 -8.92 -21.13
C LEU A 106 26.75 -7.56 -20.72
N VAL A 107 25.68 -7.14 -21.41
CA VAL A 107 24.89 -5.96 -21.04
C VAL A 107 24.15 -6.26 -19.75
N VAL A 108 24.83 -6.04 -18.62
CA VAL A 108 24.20 -6.03 -17.30
C VAL A 108 23.27 -4.82 -17.24
N PRO A 109 21.94 -5.00 -17.08
CA PRO A 109 21.04 -3.88 -16.87
C PRO A 109 21.23 -3.35 -15.45
N VAL A 110 22.21 -2.45 -15.28
CA VAL A 110 22.28 -1.60 -14.09
C VAL A 110 20.97 -0.83 -14.02
N ALA A 111 20.17 -1.10 -13.00
CA ALA A 111 18.90 -0.43 -12.75
C ALA A 111 19.15 1.02 -12.27
N ALA A 112 19.61 1.86 -13.18
CA ALA A 112 19.86 3.28 -12.93
C ALA A 112 18.54 3.99 -12.64
N THR A 113 18.32 4.32 -11.35
CA THR A 113 17.20 5.14 -10.91
C THR A 113 17.27 6.51 -11.59
N PRO A 114 16.30 6.89 -12.46
CA PRO A 114 16.44 8.07 -13.30
C PRO A 114 16.19 9.36 -12.51
N VAL A 115 17.26 10.03 -12.10
CA VAL A 115 17.22 11.43 -11.67
C VAL A 115 17.13 12.30 -12.92
N GLN A 116 16.11 13.17 -12.99
CA GLN A 116 15.85 13.99 -14.17
C GLN A 116 16.72 15.26 -14.21
N THR A 117 17.49 15.43 -15.28
CA THR A 117 17.97 16.74 -15.76
C THR A 117 18.01 16.72 -17.29
N ALA A 118 17.72 17.84 -17.97
CA ALA A 118 17.55 17.90 -19.42
C ALA A 118 18.40 18.99 -20.10
N ALA A 119 18.94 18.71 -21.29
CA ALA A 119 19.39 19.67 -22.31
C ALA A 119 19.59 18.97 -23.68
N ALA A 120 19.55 19.73 -24.78
CA ALA A 120 19.86 19.27 -26.15
C ALA A 120 21.40 19.37 -26.44
N THR A 121 22.02 18.97 -27.57
CA THR A 121 21.62 18.79 -29.00
C THR A 121 22.71 17.86 -29.67
N VAL A 122 22.78 17.42 -30.95
CA VAL A 122 22.19 17.80 -32.26
C VAL A 122 21.77 16.56 -33.11
N ALA A 123 22.51 16.21 -34.19
CA ALA A 123 22.19 15.30 -35.32
C ALA A 123 23.49 15.12 -36.19
N PRO A 124 23.58 14.41 -37.36
CA PRO A 124 22.49 13.83 -38.18
C PRO A 124 22.71 12.47 -38.92
N GLY A 125 21.65 11.65 -38.98
CA GLY A 125 21.29 10.79 -40.13
C GLY A 125 22.17 9.59 -40.52
N PRO A 126 21.83 8.85 -41.60
CA PRO A 126 20.62 8.96 -42.43
C PRO A 126 19.66 7.75 -42.28
N ASN A 127 18.43 7.91 -42.78
CA ASN A 127 17.48 6.82 -42.98
C ASN A 127 16.77 7.07 -44.33
N PRO A 128 16.64 6.07 -45.22
CA PRO A 128 15.28 5.69 -45.60
C PRO A 128 15.09 4.19 -45.91
N GLY A 129 14.18 3.54 -45.17
CA GLY A 129 13.66 2.21 -45.50
C GLY A 129 12.26 2.03 -44.92
N GLN A 130 11.22 2.27 -45.72
CA GLN A 130 9.84 2.31 -45.22
C GLN A 130 9.24 0.90 -45.04
N THR A 131 9.07 0.51 -43.79
CA THR A 131 8.20 -0.61 -43.35
C THR A 131 7.14 -0.03 -42.41
N PRO A 132 5.84 -0.41 -42.52
CA PRO A 132 4.78 0.26 -41.76
C PRO A 132 4.97 0.18 -40.22
N PRO A 133 4.69 1.26 -39.47
CA PRO A 133 5.24 1.47 -38.13
C PRO A 133 4.54 0.64 -37.04
N ARG A 134 5.11 -0.51 -36.71
CA ARG A 134 4.70 -1.34 -35.56
C ARG A 134 4.75 -0.55 -34.24
N GLU A 135 5.70 0.37 -34.11
CA GLU A 135 5.84 1.29 -32.97
C GLU A 135 4.68 2.28 -32.83
N ALA A 136 4.21 2.87 -33.93
CA ALA A 136 3.07 3.80 -33.88
C ALA A 136 1.78 3.11 -33.44
N VAL A 137 1.61 1.82 -33.80
CA VAL A 137 0.51 0.99 -33.30
C VAL A 137 0.69 0.63 -31.83
N ALA A 138 1.92 0.41 -31.36
CA ALA A 138 2.23 0.16 -29.95
C ALA A 138 1.98 1.40 -29.08
N ALA A 139 2.55 2.56 -29.43
CA ALA A 139 2.37 3.82 -28.73
C ALA A 139 0.90 4.23 -28.63
N LYS A 140 0.11 4.01 -29.71
CA LYS A 140 -1.33 4.28 -29.73
C LYS A 140 -2.14 3.31 -28.85
N ARG A 141 -1.67 2.08 -28.63
CA ARG A 141 -2.27 1.14 -27.67
C ARG A 141 -1.96 1.55 -26.22
N VAL A 142 -0.72 1.89 -25.90
CA VAL A 142 -0.33 2.35 -24.54
C VAL A 142 -1.14 3.60 -24.16
N ALA A 143 -1.14 4.63 -25.01
CA ALA A 143 -1.92 5.85 -24.78
C ALA A 143 -3.46 5.62 -24.74
N GLN A 144 -3.95 4.49 -25.23
CA GLN A 144 -5.35 4.08 -25.10
C GLN A 144 -5.58 3.27 -23.81
N GLN A 145 -4.65 2.43 -23.37
CA GLN A 145 -4.68 1.76 -22.07
C GLN A 145 -4.65 2.76 -20.91
N ASP A 146 -3.78 3.78 -20.95
CA ASP A 146 -3.71 4.84 -19.92
C ASP A 146 -5.04 5.59 -19.80
N ARG A 147 -5.70 5.85 -20.93
CA ARG A 147 -7.01 6.52 -20.98
C ARG A 147 -8.13 5.63 -20.41
N GLU A 148 -8.11 4.33 -20.62
CA GLU A 148 -9.05 3.42 -19.97
C GLU A 148 -8.75 3.24 -18.48
N LEU A 149 -7.47 3.13 -18.08
CA LEU A 149 -7.07 3.08 -16.67
C LEU A 149 -7.56 4.31 -15.91
N HIS A 150 -7.33 5.51 -16.46
CA HIS A 150 -7.80 6.78 -15.87
C HIS A 150 -9.35 6.88 -15.82
N LYS A 151 -10.08 6.27 -16.78
CA LYS A 151 -11.54 6.16 -16.71
C LYS A 151 -11.99 5.19 -15.61
N LEU A 152 -11.29 4.06 -15.44
CA LEU A 152 -11.58 3.06 -14.41
C LEU A 152 -11.31 3.62 -13.02
N MET A 153 -10.18 4.30 -12.81
CA MET A 153 -9.87 5.02 -11.56
C MET A 153 -10.96 6.04 -11.22
N LYS A 154 -11.38 6.87 -12.19
CA LYS A 154 -12.47 7.86 -11.98
C LYS A 154 -13.85 7.22 -11.71
N LYS A 155 -14.09 5.99 -12.18
CA LYS A 155 -15.30 5.22 -11.82
C LYS A 155 -15.19 4.67 -10.40
N ALA A 156 -14.05 4.10 -10.02
CA ALA A 156 -13.81 3.55 -8.69
C ALA A 156 -13.88 4.62 -7.59
N ASP A 157 -13.26 5.79 -7.82
CA ASP A 157 -13.35 6.97 -6.96
C ASP A 157 -14.80 7.43 -6.77
N ARG A 158 -15.56 7.60 -7.87
CA ARG A 158 -16.99 7.95 -7.80
C ARG A 158 -17.83 6.90 -7.06
N GLN A 159 -17.48 5.62 -7.17
CA GLN A 159 -18.15 4.54 -6.44
C GLN A 159 -17.79 4.54 -4.95
N ALA A 160 -16.55 4.87 -4.57
CA ALA A 160 -16.15 5.04 -3.18
C ALA A 160 -16.87 6.23 -2.53
N VAL A 161 -16.92 7.38 -3.21
CA VAL A 161 -17.69 8.57 -2.76
C VAL A 161 -19.17 8.20 -2.55
N ALA A 162 -19.79 7.48 -3.49
CA ALA A 162 -21.19 7.04 -3.36
C ALA A 162 -21.43 6.05 -2.20
N MET A 163 -20.43 5.26 -1.80
CA MET A 163 -20.53 4.42 -0.58
C MET A 163 -20.45 5.26 0.70
N VAL A 164 -19.56 6.25 0.75
CA VAL A 164 -19.43 7.17 1.90
C VAL A 164 -20.70 8.02 2.06
N GLU A 165 -21.20 8.60 0.97
CA GLU A 165 -22.46 9.36 0.93
C GLU A 165 -23.63 8.52 1.45
N ARG A 166 -23.74 7.25 1.04
CA ARG A 166 -24.80 6.34 1.49
C ARG A 166 -24.66 5.90 2.95
N GLY A 167 -23.46 5.96 3.53
CA GLY A 167 -23.25 5.79 4.97
C GLY A 167 -23.69 7.01 5.78
N VAL A 168 -23.31 8.21 5.33
CA VAL A 168 -23.67 9.48 5.97
C VAL A 168 -25.19 9.75 5.88
N LEU A 169 -25.80 9.48 4.72
CA LEU A 169 -27.24 9.56 4.48
C LEU A 169 -28.00 8.30 4.91
N SER A 170 -27.41 7.43 5.74
CA SER A 170 -28.10 6.23 6.23
C SER A 170 -29.30 6.62 7.12
N ALA A 171 -30.42 5.89 6.98
CA ALA A 171 -31.65 6.18 7.71
C ALA A 171 -31.45 6.14 9.24
N SER A 172 -30.52 5.32 9.73
CA SER A 172 -30.07 5.28 11.12
C SER A 172 -29.47 6.60 11.60
N THR A 173 -28.53 7.18 10.85
CA THR A 173 -27.89 8.46 11.22
C THR A 173 -28.90 9.61 11.23
N ILE A 174 -29.84 9.61 10.29
CA ILE A 174 -30.91 10.61 10.21
C ILE A 174 -31.90 10.47 11.37
N ASP A 175 -32.30 9.24 11.73
CA ASP A 175 -33.20 8.99 12.86
C ASP A 175 -32.55 9.30 14.21
N ASP A 176 -31.26 8.99 14.40
CA ASP A 176 -30.52 9.34 15.63
C ASP A 176 -30.31 10.85 15.78
N LEU A 177 -30.08 11.59 14.70
CA LEU A 177 -30.12 13.06 14.72
C LEU A 177 -31.52 13.59 15.09
N GLN A 178 -32.59 12.99 14.57
CA GLN A 178 -33.96 13.36 14.97
C GLN A 178 -34.26 13.03 16.44
N LYS A 179 -33.78 11.89 16.97
CA LYS A 179 -33.93 11.52 18.39
C LYS A 179 -33.17 12.50 19.29
N LEU A 180 -31.96 12.93 18.89
CA LEU A 180 -31.18 13.91 19.62
C LEU A 180 -31.90 15.27 19.66
N ALA A 181 -32.33 15.79 18.51
CA ALA A 181 -33.08 17.05 18.42
C ALA A 181 -34.42 17.00 19.20
N LYS A 182 -35.11 15.84 19.22
CA LYS A 182 -36.31 15.63 20.05
C LYS A 182 -35.98 15.66 21.55
N ARG A 183 -34.83 15.11 21.98
CA ARG A 183 -34.36 15.17 23.38
C ARG A 183 -33.99 16.59 23.80
N GLU A 184 -33.21 17.31 22.99
CA GLU A 184 -32.84 18.71 23.29
C GLU A 184 -34.07 19.62 23.37
N LYS A 185 -35.03 19.46 22.45
CA LYS A 185 -36.31 20.21 22.46
C LYS A 185 -37.22 19.88 23.66
N LEU A 186 -36.99 18.76 24.35
CA LEU A 186 -37.64 18.41 25.62
C LEU A 186 -36.84 18.86 26.84
N ALA A 187 -35.52 19.05 26.73
CA ALA A 187 -34.68 19.59 27.80
C ALA A 187 -34.70 21.13 27.88
N LEU A 188 -35.12 21.80 26.80
CA LEU A 188 -35.26 23.26 26.69
C LEU A 188 -36.70 23.75 26.98
N ARG A 189 -37.51 23.00 27.75
CA ARG A 189 -38.94 23.27 27.95
C ARG A 189 -39.45 22.90 29.34
#